data_AF-A0A918SR94-F1
#
_entry.id   AF-A0A918SR94-F1
#
_cell.length_a   1.000
_cell.length_b   1.000
_cell.length_c   1.000
_cell.angle_alpha   90.00
_cell.angle_beta   90.00
_cell.angle_gamma   90.00
#
_symmetry.space_group_name_H-M   'P 1'
#
loop_
_entity.id
_entity.type
_entity.pdbx_description
1 polymer ?
#
loop_
_entity_poly.entity_id
_entity_poly.type
_entity_poly.pdbx_seq_one_letter_code
_entity_poly.pdbx_strand_id
1 'polypeptide(L)'
;MRGTRGGPAALLLAAALVGALAGCGAEEPAPEDVAAWREDYCQDLSLWQRLAHDPPEKGYGNDLVLASSAVVTAAKVLDRHHLDHGGSHVLRDTGDAVSANDRYAEGRISAYCSAVGFETLMKY
;
A
#
# COMPACT_ATOMS: atom_id res chain seq x y z
N MET A 1 -60.07 23.72 15.98
CA MET A 1 -58.98 24.66 15.61
C MET A 1 -58.04 23.92 14.68
N ARG A 2 -57.77 24.47 13.48
CA ARG A 2 -56.80 24.04 12.42
C ARG A 2 -56.96 22.59 11.90
N GLY A 3 -57.10 22.29 10.61
CA GLY A 3 -57.02 23.05 9.36
C GLY A 3 -56.70 22.04 8.25
N THR A 4 -57.60 21.90 7.28
CA THR A 4 -57.48 21.06 6.07
C THR A 4 -56.43 21.57 5.09
N ARG A 5 -55.76 20.66 4.35
CA ARG A 5 -55.22 20.76 2.95
C ARG A 5 -54.37 19.49 2.74
N GLY A 6 -54.49 18.67 1.70
CA GLY A 6 -54.99 18.87 0.35
C GLY A 6 -53.85 18.59 -0.64
N GLY A 7 -53.93 17.49 -1.38
CA GLY A 7 -53.45 17.39 -2.77
C GLY A 7 -52.09 16.70 -3.03
N PRO A 8 -52.01 15.84 -4.07
CA PRO A 8 -50.83 15.04 -4.45
C PRO A 8 -49.91 15.77 -5.45
N ALA A 9 -48.60 15.52 -5.37
CA ALA A 9 -47.60 15.91 -6.38
C ALA A 9 -46.43 14.93 -6.27
N ALA A 10 -46.27 13.99 -7.22
CA ALA A 10 -45.70 14.19 -8.54
C ALA A 10 -44.16 14.09 -8.55
N LEU A 11 -43.71 13.03 -9.23
CA LEU A 11 -42.63 13.04 -10.23
C LEU A 11 -41.20 13.35 -9.78
N LEU A 12 -40.37 12.30 -9.86
CA LEU A 12 -39.10 12.23 -10.59
C LEU A 12 -38.16 13.44 -10.45
N LEU A 13 -37.02 13.22 -9.78
CA LEU A 13 -35.76 13.82 -10.20
C LEU A 13 -34.64 12.80 -9.99
N ALA A 14 -34.33 12.12 -11.08
CA ALA A 14 -33.04 11.48 -11.30
C ALA A 14 -31.96 12.55 -11.20
N ALA A 15 -31.04 12.40 -10.26
CA ALA A 15 -29.75 13.09 -10.29
C ALA A 15 -28.68 12.05 -10.63
N ALA A 16 -28.66 11.67 -11.90
CA ALA A 16 -27.48 11.10 -12.53
C ALA A 16 -26.41 12.20 -12.57
N LEU A 17 -25.59 12.29 -11.53
CA LEU A 17 -24.33 13.02 -11.62
C LEU A 17 -23.31 12.10 -12.28
N VAL A 18 -23.49 11.94 -13.59
CA VAL A 18 -22.43 11.56 -14.52
C VAL A 18 -21.47 12.74 -14.54
N GLY A 19 -20.59 12.78 -13.53
CA GLY A 19 -19.47 13.70 -13.45
C GLY A 19 -18.42 13.28 -14.45
N ALA A 20 -18.69 13.54 -15.73
CA ALA A 20 -17.70 13.61 -16.77
C ALA A 20 -16.81 14.83 -16.51
N LEU A 21 -15.93 14.72 -15.50
CA LEU A 21 -14.71 15.50 -15.47
C LEU A 21 -13.71 14.72 -16.31
N ALA A 22 -13.67 15.04 -17.60
CA ALA A 22 -12.50 14.84 -18.42
C ALA A 22 -11.34 15.70 -17.88
N GLY A 23 -10.83 15.35 -16.69
CA GLY A 23 -9.47 15.67 -16.30
C GLY A 23 -8.55 14.73 -17.08
N CYS A 24 -7.38 15.20 -17.49
CA CYS A 24 -6.34 14.37 -18.10
C CYS A 24 -5.97 13.23 -17.14
N GLY A 25 -6.71 12.12 -17.22
CA GLY A 25 -6.72 11.07 -16.20
C GLY A 25 -5.54 10.15 -16.40
N ALA A 26 -4.64 10.13 -15.42
CA ALA A 26 -3.87 8.91 -15.19
C ALA A 26 -4.90 7.79 -14.95
N GLU A 27 -4.86 6.75 -15.78
CA GLU A 27 -5.68 5.57 -15.58
C GLU A 27 -5.33 4.99 -14.21
N GLU A 28 -6.32 4.89 -13.31
CA GLU A 28 -6.11 4.23 -12.03
C GLU A 28 -5.75 2.76 -12.31
N PRO A 29 -4.69 2.23 -11.66
CA PRO A 29 -4.27 0.86 -11.89
C PRO A 29 -5.38 -0.13 -11.52
N ALA A 30 -5.44 -1.25 -12.23
CA ALA A 30 -6.46 -2.25 -12.01
C ALA A 30 -6.32 -2.83 -10.58
N PRO A 31 -7.41 -3.19 -9.89
CA PRO A 31 -7.35 -3.70 -8.53
C PRO A 31 -6.44 -4.94 -8.36
N GLU A 32 -6.39 -5.79 -9.38
CA GLU A 32 -5.50 -6.95 -9.45
C GLU A 32 -4.02 -6.57 -9.44
N ASP A 33 -3.64 -5.51 -10.16
CA ASP A 33 -2.26 -5.03 -10.21
C ASP A 33 -1.85 -4.43 -8.87
N VAL A 34 -2.77 -3.66 -8.24
CA VAL A 34 -2.56 -3.10 -6.90
C VAL A 34 -2.34 -4.19 -5.86
N ALA A 35 -3.13 -5.27 -5.92
CA ALA A 35 -2.96 -6.40 -5.02
C ALA A 35 -1.62 -7.11 -5.24
N ALA A 36 -1.25 -7.36 -6.50
CA ALA A 36 0.01 -8.00 -6.86
C ALA A 36 1.23 -7.20 -6.39
N TRP A 37 1.26 -5.88 -6.62
CA TRP A 37 2.39 -5.05 -6.18
C TRP A 37 2.55 -4.99 -4.66
N ARG A 38 1.44 -5.01 -3.92
CA ARG A 38 1.47 -5.07 -2.46
C ARG A 38 1.97 -6.42 -1.98
N GLU A 39 1.52 -7.51 -2.60
CA GLU A 39 2.00 -8.85 -2.30
C GLU A 39 3.50 -8.96 -2.55
N ASP A 40 3.98 -8.57 -3.74
CA ASP A 40 5.40 -8.58 -4.11
C ASP A 40 6.25 -7.81 -3.11
N TYR A 41 5.81 -6.59 -2.75
CA TYR A 41 6.49 -5.78 -1.73
C TYR A 41 6.58 -6.50 -0.38
N CYS A 42 5.48 -7.08 0.10
CA CYS A 42 5.46 -7.75 1.39
C CYS A 42 6.25 -9.07 1.40
N GLN A 43 6.31 -9.78 0.27
CA GLN A 43 7.17 -10.94 0.11
C GLN A 43 8.66 -10.55 0.14
N ASP A 44 9.05 -9.53 -0.61
CA ASP A 44 10.43 -9.01 -0.65
C ASP A 44 10.86 -8.45 0.71
N LEU A 45 9.98 -7.70 1.38
CA LEU A 45 10.22 -7.19 2.73
C LEU A 45 10.47 -8.34 3.70
N SER A 46 9.58 -9.34 3.72
CA SER A 46 9.70 -10.52 4.59
C SER A 46 11.01 -11.28 4.33
N LEU A 47 11.43 -11.40 3.07
CA LEU A 47 12.70 -12.02 2.72
C LEU A 47 13.88 -11.19 3.25
N TRP A 48 13.92 -9.89 2.98
CA TRP A 48 14.98 -9.02 3.48
C TRP A 48 15.08 -9.09 5.02
N GLN A 49 13.96 -9.03 5.75
CA GLN A 49 13.97 -9.11 7.21
C GLN A 49 14.53 -10.44 7.73
N ARG A 50 14.18 -11.57 7.10
CA ARG A 50 14.81 -12.86 7.44
C ARG A 50 16.32 -12.81 7.24
N LEU A 51 16.77 -12.25 6.11
CA LEU A 51 18.20 -12.15 5.82
C LEU A 51 18.93 -11.11 6.69
N ALA A 52 18.23 -10.11 7.20
CA ALA A 52 18.81 -9.09 8.06
C ALA A 52 18.96 -9.58 9.51
N HIS A 53 17.99 -10.38 9.99
CA HIS A 53 17.87 -10.72 11.42
C HIS A 53 18.24 -12.15 11.77
N ASP A 54 18.13 -13.09 10.83
CA ASP A 54 18.47 -14.51 11.02
C ASP A 54 19.72 -14.94 10.21
N PRO A 55 20.89 -14.28 10.34
CA PRO A 55 22.05 -14.58 9.52
C PRO A 55 22.53 -16.04 9.64
N PRO A 56 22.92 -16.68 8.53
CA PRO A 56 23.27 -18.09 8.48
C PRO A 56 24.67 -18.26 9.05
N GLU A 57 24.95 -19.46 9.57
CA GLU A 57 26.27 -19.80 10.12
C GLU A 57 27.41 -19.63 9.09
N LYS A 58 27.09 -19.77 7.80
CA LYS A 58 27.96 -19.42 6.67
C LYS A 58 27.26 -18.28 5.91
N GLY A 59 27.76 -17.06 6.08
CA GLY A 59 27.10 -15.80 5.71
C GLY A 59 26.42 -15.75 4.33
N TYR A 60 25.49 -14.81 4.16
CA TYR A 60 24.58 -14.68 3.01
C TYR A 60 25.20 -14.34 1.64
N GLY A 61 26.52 -14.33 1.47
CA GLY A 61 27.13 -13.85 0.23
C GLY A 61 26.57 -12.49 -0.20
N ASN A 62 26.06 -12.38 -1.43
CA ASN A 62 25.40 -11.19 -1.97
C ASN A 62 23.87 -11.16 -1.76
N ASP A 63 23.28 -12.16 -1.10
CA ASP A 63 21.82 -12.33 -1.04
C ASP A 63 21.13 -11.21 -0.27
N LEU A 64 21.74 -10.76 0.85
CA LEU A 64 21.20 -9.62 1.61
C LEU A 64 21.20 -8.34 0.78
N VAL A 65 22.23 -8.11 -0.05
CA VAL A 65 22.30 -6.95 -0.94
C VAL A 65 21.24 -7.02 -2.02
N LEU A 66 21.03 -8.21 -2.61
CA LEU A 66 20.00 -8.43 -3.61
C LEU A 66 18.59 -8.23 -3.03
N ALA A 67 18.30 -8.80 -1.85
CA ALA A 67 17.01 -8.63 -1.18
C ALA A 67 16.76 -7.17 -0.78
N SER A 68 17.79 -6.46 -0.28
CA SER A 68 17.73 -5.02 0.00
C SER A 68 17.37 -4.22 -1.25
N SER A 69 17.96 -4.56 -2.40
CA SER A 69 17.64 -3.93 -3.68
C SER A 69 16.23 -4.25 -4.18
N ALA A 70 15.78 -5.49 -4.00
CA ALA A 70 14.46 -5.95 -4.39
C ALA A 70 13.36 -5.20 -3.63
N VAL A 71 13.42 -5.19 -2.29
CA VAL A 71 12.41 -4.51 -1.46
C VAL A 71 12.33 -3.01 -1.74
N VAL A 72 13.47 -2.33 -1.95
CA VAL A 72 13.50 -0.91 -2.35
C VAL A 72 12.88 -0.70 -3.73
N THR A 73 13.09 -1.64 -4.66
CA THR A 73 12.50 -1.57 -6.00
C THR A 73 10.98 -1.76 -5.96
N ALA A 74 10.49 -2.73 -5.20
CA ALA A 74 9.05 -2.92 -4.97
C ALA A 74 8.42 -1.71 -4.28
N ALA A 75 9.09 -1.11 -3.29
CA ALA A 75 8.61 0.11 -2.63
C ALA A 75 8.47 1.30 -3.60
N LYS A 76 9.36 1.42 -4.59
CA LYS A 76 9.23 2.44 -5.65
C LYS A 76 8.00 2.21 -6.53
N VAL A 77 7.61 0.97 -6.77
CA VAL A 77 6.37 0.67 -7.50
C VAL A 77 5.17 1.21 -6.72
N LEU A 78 5.10 0.89 -5.42
CA LEU A 78 4.02 1.38 -4.55
C LEU A 78 3.96 2.92 -4.49
N ASP A 79 5.11 3.58 -4.33
CA ASP A 79 5.21 5.05 -4.29
C ASP A 79 4.75 5.71 -5.60
N ARG A 80 5.18 5.18 -6.76
CA ARG A 80 4.77 5.68 -8.08
C ARG A 80 3.26 5.61 -8.32
N HIS A 81 2.60 4.61 -7.72
CA HIS A 81 1.15 4.43 -7.82
C HIS A 81 0.39 5.01 -6.62
N HIS A 82 1.08 5.74 -5.72
CA HIS A 82 0.49 6.35 -4.54
C HIS A 82 -0.28 5.36 -3.66
N LEU A 83 0.25 4.12 -3.55
CA LEU A 83 -0.37 3.02 -2.81
C LEU A 83 0.01 3.01 -1.32
N ASP A 84 0.66 4.07 -0.88
CA ASP A 84 0.79 4.47 0.51
C ASP A 84 -0.58 4.78 1.13
N HIS A 85 -0.76 4.46 2.42
CA HIS A 85 -1.98 4.78 3.16
C HIS A 85 -1.70 5.75 4.30
N GLY A 86 -2.57 6.75 4.51
CA GLY A 86 -2.63 7.51 5.76
C GLY A 86 -1.31 8.15 6.22
N GLY A 87 -0.50 8.68 5.30
CA GLY A 87 0.81 9.25 5.62
C GLY A 87 1.92 8.21 5.82
N SER A 88 1.71 6.95 5.44
CA SER A 88 2.81 6.02 5.24
C SER A 88 3.74 6.56 4.16
N HIS A 89 5.03 6.42 4.39
CA HIS A 89 6.05 6.74 3.39
C HIS A 89 6.79 5.46 3.09
N VAL A 90 6.12 4.47 2.47
CA VAL A 90 6.64 3.10 2.30
C VAL A 90 8.03 3.12 1.66
N LEU A 91 8.23 3.92 0.61
CA LEU A 91 9.56 4.04 -0.01
C LEU A 91 10.61 4.63 0.92
N ARG A 92 10.30 5.74 1.60
CA ARG A 92 11.24 6.39 2.53
C ARG A 92 11.57 5.47 3.70
N ASP A 93 10.55 4.91 4.34
CA ASP A 93 10.70 4.06 5.50
C ASP A 93 11.41 2.75 5.13
N THR A 94 11.19 2.20 3.93
CA THR A 94 11.98 1.07 3.40
C THR A 94 13.45 1.47 3.21
N GLY A 95 13.71 2.65 2.65
CA GLY A 95 15.06 3.16 2.47
C GLY A 95 15.80 3.35 3.79
N ASP A 96 15.14 3.92 4.79
CA ASP A 96 15.68 4.15 6.14
C ASP A 96 15.91 2.81 6.86
N ALA A 97 14.98 1.86 6.77
CA ALA A 97 15.14 0.52 7.33
C ALA A 97 16.35 -0.21 6.72
N VAL A 98 16.47 -0.21 5.40
CA VAL A 98 17.54 -0.94 4.68
C VAL A 98 18.90 -0.26 4.83
N SER A 99 18.98 1.06 4.72
CA SER A 99 20.25 1.79 4.59
C SER A 99 20.78 2.31 5.93
N ALA A 100 19.87 2.71 6.82
CA ALA A 100 20.22 3.26 8.13
C ALA A 100 19.95 2.28 9.29
N ASN A 101 19.45 1.07 8.99
CA ASN A 101 19.03 0.09 9.99
C ASN A 101 18.02 0.68 10.98
N ASP A 102 17.13 1.57 10.50
CA ASP A 102 16.11 2.20 11.33
C ASP A 102 14.99 1.21 11.67
N ARG A 103 15.01 0.73 12.92
CA ARG A 103 14.03 -0.23 13.46
C ARG A 103 12.61 0.33 13.57
N TYR A 104 12.46 1.63 13.75
CA TYR A 104 11.12 2.25 13.75
C TYR A 104 10.57 2.32 12.33
N ALA A 105 11.42 2.61 11.34
CA ALA A 105 11.02 2.57 9.93
C ALA A 105 10.63 1.15 9.51
N GLU A 106 11.43 0.15 9.91
CA GLU A 106 11.13 -1.27 9.68
C GLU A 106 9.79 -1.70 10.31
N GLY A 107 9.51 -1.26 11.54
CA GLY A 107 8.22 -1.54 12.18
C GLY A 107 7.04 -0.92 11.44
N ARG A 108 7.19 0.30 10.91
CA ARG A 108 6.12 0.97 10.13
C ARG A 108 5.82 0.25 8.82
N ILE A 109 6.84 -0.21 8.09
CA ILE A 109 6.64 -0.96 6.85
C ILE A 109 6.09 -2.37 7.09
N SER A 110 6.42 -2.99 8.22
CA SER A 110 5.81 -4.27 8.62
C SER A 110 4.33 -4.09 9.00
N ALA A 111 4.01 -2.97 9.66
CA ALA A 111 2.63 -2.59 9.95
C ALA A 111 1.82 -2.29 8.68
N TYR A 112 2.44 -1.70 7.63
CA TYR A 112 1.81 -1.52 6.32
C TYR A 112 1.36 -2.86 5.74
N CYS A 113 2.26 -3.86 5.68
CA CYS A 113 1.92 -5.18 5.16
C CYS A 113 0.80 -5.86 5.93
N SER A 114 0.75 -5.67 7.25
CA SER A 114 -0.36 -6.16 8.08
C SER A 114 -1.68 -5.43 7.76
N ALA A 115 -1.64 -4.12 7.54
CA ALA A 115 -2.82 -3.31 7.22
C ALA A 115 -3.41 -3.64 5.84
N VAL A 116 -2.58 -4.09 4.90
CA VAL A 116 -3.02 -4.48 3.55
C VAL A 116 -3.30 -5.99 3.41
N GLY A 117 -3.32 -6.75 4.51
CA GLY A 117 -3.78 -8.15 4.54
C GLY A 117 -2.69 -9.21 4.33
N PHE A 118 -1.43 -8.85 4.53
CA PHE A 118 -0.27 -9.75 4.42
C PHE A 118 0.42 -9.96 5.78
N GLU A 119 -0.31 -9.88 6.89
CA GLU A 119 0.21 -10.05 8.25
C GLU A 119 0.90 -11.40 8.45
N THR A 120 0.48 -12.45 7.75
CA THR A 120 1.08 -13.79 7.85
C THR A 120 2.49 -13.86 7.27
N LEU A 121 2.86 -12.90 6.41
CA LEU A 121 4.22 -12.77 5.86
C LEU A 121 5.15 -12.04 6.83
N MET A 122 4.62 -11.23 7.75
CA MET A 122 5.40 -10.42 8.68
C MET A 122 5.72 -11.21 9.93
N LYS A 123 7.01 -11.33 10.27
CA LYS A 123 7.49 -12.01 11.48
C LYS A 123 8.31 -11.10 12.39
N TYR A 124 8.53 -9.86 11.98
CA TYR A 124 9.49 -8.93 12.56
C TYR A 124 8.84 -7.58 12.85
#